data_AF-A0A7X6ZQK4-F1
#
_entry.id   AF-A0A7X6ZQK4-F1
#
_cell.length_a   1.000
_cell.length_b   1.000
_cell.length_c   1.000
_cell.angle_alpha   90.00
_cell.angle_beta   90.00
_cell.angle_gamma   90.00
#
_symmetry.space_group_name_H-M   'P 1'
#
loop_
_entity.id
_entity.type
_entity.pdbx_description
1 polymer ?
#
loop_
_entity_poly.entity_id
_entity_poly.type
_entity_poly.pdbx_seq_one_letter_code
_entity_poly.pdbx_strand_id
1 'polypeptide(L)'
;METGSDHTAVNNVIVGVTQSGIKVEVDNCKVINNTIAFCYDWASTYSVPLILQPHVVGNAFAIRFKKVNNALVLNNNLAYNYRGIGVNSDSELPDAQSVIAFNNVFGGGYAGFEALGYVEGVDWENEAGKVPVDGFDWDPRLTAINSDWQTGRAGNISGDPNLVSLFPFNPRLRATSSCIDAGQNYGALTVDFDGNPRVIDGYRLGLGADTVDIGAFESPYIIPEIVYIDGEFEQGDSAGHIWGYNAFSDIQPGIDLVADGGIVSVAAGEYDGALSIDKALSILSESGAENTVIRNSSNAYAATVSILAGGVQIGAAERGFTILGFEGDAGETGQAAVQISEEANEGIRINYNRFNGSGMAISNLGSSELDGTKNWFGVEYGPTHSSNPEGSGAAVSDNVNFSPWYANSILTELRYLSEKNQETTTLGTPLAWFEQHGIVPPEEEEVNWDELDLEDSDGDGVPNWKEYLAGTDPNDAESQLKIVTIEWGTGNKPYIEWLGGTNGAAIPYDVEYSPTLNPANWQKVGQRERVHGTNDWLSASKFEETGGFFRIAVPLATAEQ
;
A
#
# COMPACT_ATOMS: atom_id res chain seq x y z
N MET A 1 -15.00 -5.99 -48.12
CA MET A 1 -15.96 -5.72 -49.20
C MET A 1 -15.19 -5.00 -50.29
N GLU A 2 -15.06 -5.57 -51.49
CA GLU A 2 -14.27 -4.97 -52.58
C GLU A 2 -15.18 -4.50 -53.73
N THR A 3 -15.00 -3.23 -54.10
CA THR A 3 -15.50 -2.44 -55.25
C THR A 3 -16.84 -2.80 -55.91
N GLY A 4 -17.76 -1.82 -55.92
CA GLY A 4 -18.99 -1.80 -56.72
C GLY A 4 -20.27 -1.93 -55.89
N SER A 5 -21.15 -0.92 -56.02
CA SER A 5 -22.44 -0.69 -55.33
C SER A 5 -22.40 -0.49 -53.80
N ASP A 6 -23.40 0.20 -53.26
CA ASP A 6 -23.59 0.46 -51.82
C ASP A 6 -23.56 -0.84 -51.01
N HIS A 7 -22.75 -0.91 -49.95
CA HIS A 7 -22.65 -2.10 -49.10
C HIS A 7 -23.20 -1.84 -47.70
N THR A 8 -24.02 -2.75 -47.19
CA THR A 8 -24.68 -2.64 -45.88
C THR A 8 -24.39 -3.89 -45.05
N ALA A 9 -23.71 -3.73 -43.92
CA ALA A 9 -23.48 -4.74 -42.90
C ALA A 9 -24.27 -4.36 -41.64
N VAL A 10 -25.39 -5.06 -41.41
CA VAL A 10 -26.28 -4.80 -40.26
C VAL A 10 -26.51 -6.09 -39.47
N ASN A 11 -26.39 -6.04 -38.14
CA ASN A 11 -26.67 -7.15 -37.22
C ASN A 11 -25.83 -8.42 -37.47
N ASN A 12 -24.58 -8.29 -37.92
CA ASN A 12 -23.71 -9.44 -38.14
C ASN A 12 -22.91 -9.79 -36.87
N VAL A 13 -22.63 -11.08 -36.69
CA VAL A 13 -21.59 -11.57 -35.76
C VAL A 13 -20.41 -12.06 -36.58
N ILE A 14 -19.24 -11.47 -36.37
CA ILE A 14 -18.02 -11.76 -37.15
C ILE A 14 -16.95 -12.29 -36.21
N VAL A 15 -16.52 -13.53 -36.43
CA VAL A 15 -15.50 -14.20 -35.62
C VAL A 15 -14.27 -14.48 -36.49
N GLY A 16 -13.12 -13.90 -36.15
CA GLY A 16 -11.87 -14.05 -36.88
C GLY A 16 -10.81 -14.85 -36.12
N VAL A 17 -10.20 -15.84 -36.77
CA VAL A 17 -9.12 -16.68 -36.18
C VAL A 17 -7.70 -16.14 -36.46
N THR A 18 -7.56 -15.09 -37.28
CA THR A 18 -6.30 -14.42 -37.68
C THR A 18 -6.58 -12.94 -38.03
N GLN A 19 -5.68 -12.22 -38.73
CA GLN A 19 -5.73 -10.80 -39.19
C GLN A 19 -7.01 -10.38 -39.98
N SER A 20 -8.20 -10.61 -39.46
CA SER A 20 -9.46 -10.59 -40.22
C SER A 20 -10.55 -9.84 -39.47
N GLY A 21 -10.67 -8.54 -39.72
CA GLY A 21 -11.80 -7.68 -39.34
C GLY A 21 -12.68 -7.29 -40.53
N ILE A 22 -13.56 -6.29 -40.37
CA ILE A 22 -14.29 -5.74 -41.52
C ILE A 22 -13.37 -4.78 -42.28
N LYS A 23 -12.99 -5.15 -43.50
CA LYS A 23 -12.33 -4.26 -44.45
C LYS A 23 -13.36 -3.60 -45.36
N VAL A 24 -13.43 -2.27 -45.33
CA VAL A 24 -14.33 -1.45 -46.14
C VAL A 24 -13.50 -0.61 -47.11
N GLU A 25 -13.69 -0.85 -48.41
CA GLU A 25 -12.97 -0.15 -49.48
C GLU A 25 -13.94 0.42 -50.54
N VAL A 26 -15.13 0.84 -50.10
CA VAL A 26 -16.26 1.22 -50.95
C VAL A 26 -16.96 2.44 -50.38
N ASP A 27 -17.46 3.31 -51.27
CA ASP A 27 -18.27 4.49 -50.90
C ASP A 27 -19.69 4.09 -50.45
N ASN A 28 -20.37 4.98 -49.70
CA ASN A 28 -21.75 4.83 -49.21
C ASN A 28 -22.00 3.57 -48.34
N CYS A 29 -21.01 3.14 -47.56
CA CYS A 29 -21.16 1.94 -46.75
C CYS A 29 -21.96 2.20 -45.46
N LYS A 30 -22.72 1.20 -45.01
CA LYS A 30 -23.38 1.20 -43.69
C LYS A 30 -22.88 0.03 -42.86
N VAL A 31 -22.38 0.28 -41.65
CA VAL A 31 -21.90 -0.73 -40.70
C VAL A 31 -22.61 -0.47 -39.37
N ILE A 32 -23.72 -1.17 -39.12
CA ILE A 32 -24.62 -0.89 -37.99
C ILE A 32 -24.86 -2.14 -37.14
N ASN A 33 -24.84 -2.02 -35.81
CA ASN A 33 -25.23 -3.12 -34.90
C ASN A 33 -24.45 -4.44 -35.08
N ASN A 34 -23.19 -4.39 -35.52
CA ASN A 34 -22.38 -5.61 -35.68
C ASN A 34 -21.61 -5.94 -34.40
N THR A 35 -21.43 -7.23 -34.13
CA THR A 35 -20.56 -7.77 -33.07
C THR A 35 -19.33 -8.41 -33.71
N ILE A 36 -18.11 -8.02 -33.32
CA ILE A 36 -16.86 -8.52 -33.93
C ILE A 36 -15.92 -9.06 -32.83
N ALA A 37 -15.47 -10.31 -32.94
CA ALA A 37 -14.61 -11.02 -31.98
C ALA A 37 -13.42 -11.75 -32.64
N PHE A 38 -12.25 -11.83 -31.99
CA PHE A 38 -10.99 -12.42 -32.55
C PHE A 38 -10.36 -13.53 -31.69
N CYS A 39 -9.78 -14.62 -32.23
CA CYS A 39 -9.16 -15.72 -31.43
C CYS A 39 -7.83 -16.34 -31.97
N TYR A 40 -6.77 -16.51 -31.14
CA TYR A 40 -5.66 -17.50 -31.33
C TYR A 40 -4.73 -17.65 -30.07
N ASP A 41 -3.99 -18.77 -29.84
CA ASP A 41 -2.86 -18.99 -28.86
C ASP A 41 -1.92 -20.13 -29.38
N TRP A 42 -0.60 -20.10 -29.12
CA TRP A 42 0.37 -21.19 -29.44
C TRP A 42 1.22 -21.73 -28.27
N ALA A 43 1.04 -21.31 -27.01
CA ALA A 43 1.97 -21.69 -25.92
C ALA A 43 1.36 -22.13 -24.56
N SER A 44 0.04 -22.15 -24.33
CA SER A 44 -0.48 -22.54 -23.01
C SER A 44 -0.69 -24.06 -22.82
N THR A 45 -0.07 -24.64 -21.78
CA THR A 45 -0.39 -25.98 -21.24
C THR A 45 -1.45 -25.94 -20.13
N TYR A 46 -2.02 -24.77 -19.84
CA TYR A 46 -3.09 -24.57 -18.85
C TYR A 46 -4.33 -24.02 -19.54
N SER A 47 -5.31 -24.89 -19.75
CA SER A 47 -6.61 -24.57 -20.33
C SER A 47 -7.62 -24.24 -19.22
N VAL A 48 -7.60 -23.00 -18.74
CA VAL A 48 -8.79 -22.30 -18.22
C VAL A 48 -9.44 -21.64 -19.45
N PRO A 49 -10.78 -21.58 -19.62
CA PRO A 49 -11.40 -21.01 -20.82
C PRO A 49 -11.25 -19.48 -20.83
N LEU A 50 -10.03 -19.05 -21.14
CA LEU A 50 -9.56 -17.72 -21.42
C LEU A 50 -10.16 -17.31 -22.76
N ILE A 51 -11.00 -16.28 -22.77
CA ILE A 51 -11.48 -15.69 -24.01
C ILE A 51 -10.41 -14.72 -24.51
N LEU A 52 -9.61 -15.27 -25.43
CA LEU A 52 -8.91 -14.61 -26.55
C LEU A 52 -7.54 -13.99 -26.24
N GLN A 53 -6.46 -14.76 -26.04
CA GLN A 53 -5.09 -14.20 -26.06
C GLN A 53 -4.31 -14.52 -27.35
N PRO A 54 -4.44 -13.73 -28.43
CA PRO A 54 -3.55 -13.85 -29.59
C PRO A 54 -2.22 -13.14 -29.39
N HIS A 55 -1.12 -13.84 -29.70
CA HIS A 55 0.11 -13.22 -30.19
C HIS A 55 0.20 -13.38 -31.72
N VAL A 56 0.43 -12.28 -32.45
CA VAL A 56 0.98 -12.32 -33.82
C VAL A 56 1.97 -11.17 -34.02
N VAL A 57 3.10 -11.49 -34.63
CA VAL A 57 3.98 -10.53 -35.29
C VAL A 57 3.25 -9.95 -36.52
N GLY A 58 2.62 -8.77 -36.39
CA GLY A 58 1.98 -8.04 -37.51
C GLY A 58 0.79 -7.12 -37.16
N ASN A 59 0.29 -6.34 -38.14
CA ASN A 59 -0.74 -5.29 -38.01
C ASN A 59 -2.19 -5.84 -37.96
N ALA A 60 -2.83 -5.88 -36.78
CA ALA A 60 -4.24 -6.27 -36.60
C ALA A 60 -5.21 -5.05 -36.66
N PHE A 61 -6.47 -5.25 -37.10
CA PHE A 61 -7.50 -4.20 -37.19
C PHE A 61 -8.93 -4.76 -36.94
N ALA A 62 -9.79 -4.00 -36.26
CA ALA A 62 -11.21 -4.35 -36.04
C ALA A 62 -12.08 -3.95 -37.24
N ILE A 63 -12.02 -2.67 -37.61
CA ILE A 63 -12.61 -2.14 -38.84
C ILE A 63 -11.52 -1.33 -39.56
N ARG A 64 -11.34 -1.56 -40.85
CA ARG A 64 -10.40 -0.81 -41.68
C ARG A 64 -11.16 -0.12 -42.80
N PHE A 65 -10.96 1.19 -42.94
CA PHE A 65 -11.46 1.96 -44.08
C PHE A 65 -10.30 2.25 -45.03
N LYS A 66 -10.52 2.05 -46.32
CA LYS A 66 -9.60 2.50 -47.36
C LYS A 66 -10.39 3.31 -48.37
N LYS A 67 -10.28 4.65 -48.27
CA LYS A 67 -11.01 5.63 -49.10
C LYS A 67 -12.52 5.38 -49.12
N VAL A 68 -13.23 5.98 -48.17
CA VAL A 68 -14.68 5.83 -48.04
C VAL A 68 -15.34 7.21 -47.98
N ASN A 69 -16.21 7.48 -48.95
CA ASN A 69 -17.09 8.64 -48.93
C ASN A 69 -18.47 8.25 -48.35
N ASN A 70 -19.06 9.11 -47.51
CA ASN A 70 -20.41 8.95 -46.98
C ASN A 70 -20.65 7.62 -46.22
N ALA A 71 -19.75 7.23 -45.32
CA ALA A 71 -19.91 6.07 -44.45
C ALA A 71 -20.93 6.35 -43.33
N LEU A 72 -21.66 5.32 -42.89
CA LEU A 72 -22.45 5.36 -41.66
C LEU A 72 -22.07 4.19 -40.75
N VAL A 73 -21.48 4.50 -39.59
CA VAL A 73 -21.00 3.50 -38.62
C VAL A 73 -21.62 3.79 -37.26
N LEU A 74 -22.55 2.92 -36.84
CA LEU A 74 -23.33 3.11 -35.60
C LEU A 74 -23.41 1.80 -34.82
N ASN A 75 -23.36 1.88 -33.48
CA ASN A 75 -23.77 0.81 -32.57
C ASN A 75 -23.02 -0.53 -32.72
N ASN A 76 -21.73 -0.50 -33.06
CA ASN A 76 -20.96 -1.74 -33.21
C ASN A 76 -20.24 -2.11 -31.91
N ASN A 77 -20.39 -3.37 -31.48
CA ASN A 77 -19.73 -3.93 -30.29
C ASN A 77 -18.49 -4.76 -30.70
N LEU A 78 -17.34 -4.50 -30.09
CA LEU A 78 -16.04 -5.02 -30.52
C LEU A 78 -15.35 -5.71 -29.34
N ALA A 79 -15.02 -7.00 -29.46
CA ALA A 79 -14.49 -7.83 -28.35
C ALA A 79 -13.05 -8.35 -28.59
N TYR A 80 -12.09 -7.79 -27.81
CA TYR A 80 -10.72 -8.23 -27.36
C TYR A 80 -9.61 -8.60 -28.40
N ASN A 81 -8.28 -8.55 -28.15
CA ASN A 81 -7.30 -7.57 -27.58
C ASN A 81 -5.85 -7.96 -28.02
N TYR A 82 -4.97 -6.97 -28.19
CA TYR A 82 -3.51 -6.90 -27.89
C TYR A 82 -2.92 -5.60 -28.47
N ARG A 83 -3.54 -5.00 -29.50
CA ARG A 83 -3.10 -3.74 -30.14
C ARG A 83 -4.20 -2.68 -30.30
N GLY A 84 -5.19 -2.69 -29.41
CA GLY A 84 -6.31 -1.75 -29.46
C GLY A 84 -7.39 -2.12 -30.49
N ILE A 85 -8.61 -1.71 -30.17
CA ILE A 85 -9.78 -1.77 -31.03
C ILE A 85 -9.91 -0.40 -31.68
N GLY A 86 -9.75 -0.33 -33.00
CA GLY A 86 -9.72 0.95 -33.70
C GLY A 86 -10.10 0.88 -35.16
N VAL A 87 -10.37 2.06 -35.70
CA VAL A 87 -10.55 2.32 -37.12
C VAL A 87 -9.18 2.67 -37.72
N ASN A 88 -8.70 1.85 -38.66
CA ASN A 88 -7.43 2.11 -39.35
C ASN A 88 -7.68 2.59 -40.79
N SER A 89 -7.07 3.69 -41.20
CA SER A 89 -7.06 4.18 -42.59
C SER A 89 -5.69 3.94 -43.26
N ASP A 90 -5.66 3.11 -44.31
CA ASP A 90 -4.41 2.71 -44.99
C ASP A 90 -3.71 3.86 -45.77
N SER A 91 -4.24 5.11 -45.80
CA SER A 91 -3.56 6.33 -46.33
C SER A 91 -4.48 7.56 -46.54
N GLU A 92 -5.80 7.42 -46.52
CA GLU A 92 -6.77 8.51 -46.74
C GLU A 92 -7.95 8.39 -45.75
N LEU A 93 -8.36 9.51 -45.16
CA LEU A 93 -9.47 9.56 -44.20
C LEU A 93 -10.86 9.39 -44.83
N PRO A 94 -11.87 8.98 -44.03
CA PRO A 94 -13.27 9.19 -44.38
C PRO A 94 -13.54 10.68 -44.68
N ASP A 95 -14.45 10.95 -45.62
CA ASP A 95 -14.86 12.32 -45.93
C ASP A 95 -15.70 12.96 -44.81
N ALA A 96 -15.89 14.28 -44.89
CA ALA A 96 -16.69 15.03 -43.91
C ALA A 96 -18.19 14.65 -43.91
N GLN A 97 -18.65 13.85 -44.88
CA GLN A 97 -20.03 13.35 -44.95
C GLN A 97 -20.21 12.02 -44.20
N SER A 98 -19.11 11.36 -43.83
CA SER A 98 -19.12 10.13 -43.07
C SER A 98 -19.46 10.37 -41.59
N VAL A 99 -20.29 9.51 -41.01
CA VAL A 99 -20.76 9.57 -39.62
C VAL A 99 -20.31 8.32 -38.86
N ILE A 100 -19.55 8.50 -37.79
CA ILE A 100 -19.05 7.44 -36.91
C ILE A 100 -19.42 7.80 -35.46
N ALA A 101 -20.63 7.47 -35.06
CA ALA A 101 -21.25 7.95 -33.83
C ALA A 101 -22.07 6.87 -33.15
N PHE A 102 -22.39 7.08 -31.87
CA PHE A 102 -23.32 6.29 -31.05
C PHE A 102 -22.93 4.82 -30.84
N ASN A 103 -22.77 4.45 -29.57
CA ASN A 103 -22.65 3.09 -29.05
C ASN A 103 -21.56 2.24 -29.72
N ASN A 104 -20.46 2.86 -30.15
CA ASN A 104 -19.24 2.16 -30.58
C ASN A 104 -18.22 2.16 -29.42
N VAL A 105 -17.54 1.03 -29.21
CA VAL A 105 -16.49 0.86 -28.18
C VAL A 105 -15.12 0.73 -28.84
N PHE A 106 -14.15 1.56 -28.41
CA PHE A 106 -12.76 1.53 -28.85
C PHE A 106 -11.82 1.37 -27.61
N GLY A 107 -11.13 0.23 -27.42
CA GLY A 107 -10.23 -0.05 -26.27
C GLY A 107 -9.18 -1.18 -26.46
N GLY A 108 -8.19 -1.33 -25.56
CA GLY A 108 -7.15 -2.39 -25.55
C GLY A 108 -5.89 -2.04 -24.72
N GLY A 109 -5.04 -3.02 -24.35
CA GLY A 109 -4.02 -2.96 -23.26
C GLY A 109 -2.83 -1.98 -23.36
N TYR A 110 -2.75 -1.16 -24.41
CA TYR A 110 -1.96 0.08 -24.44
C TYR A 110 -2.96 1.25 -24.44
N ALA A 111 -3.73 1.35 -23.36
CA ALA A 111 -5.05 1.99 -23.34
C ALA A 111 -5.12 3.40 -23.97
N GLY A 112 -6.17 3.58 -24.78
CA GLY A 112 -6.66 4.87 -25.24
C GLY A 112 -6.22 5.24 -26.66
N PHE A 113 -7.14 5.77 -27.46
CA PHE A 113 -6.72 6.90 -28.28
C PHE A 113 -6.10 7.90 -27.30
N GLU A 114 -4.80 8.13 -27.35
CA GLU A 114 -4.26 9.36 -26.78
C GLU A 114 -4.97 10.50 -27.52
N ALA A 115 -5.91 11.13 -26.83
CA ALA A 115 -6.08 12.54 -26.99
C ALA A 115 -4.82 13.17 -26.40
N LEU A 116 -3.96 13.75 -27.23
CA LEU A 116 -3.51 15.13 -27.12
C LEU A 116 -2.55 15.49 -28.28
N GLY A 117 -2.55 16.78 -28.60
CA GLY A 117 -2.09 17.32 -29.86
C GLY A 117 -0.61 17.09 -30.17
N TYR A 118 -0.33 17.11 -31.48
CA TYR A 118 0.97 17.49 -32.01
C TYR A 118 1.35 18.86 -31.42
N VAL A 119 2.20 18.89 -30.40
CA VAL A 119 3.09 20.01 -30.16
C VAL A 119 4.49 19.45 -30.33
N GLU A 120 5.22 20.00 -31.31
CA GLU A 120 6.53 19.54 -31.71
C GLU A 120 7.48 19.36 -30.51
N GLY A 121 7.97 18.13 -30.34
CA GLY A 121 9.22 17.81 -29.67
C GLY A 121 9.15 17.52 -28.17
N VAL A 122 8.97 16.24 -27.80
CA VAL A 122 9.83 15.54 -26.81
C VAL A 122 9.83 14.04 -27.12
N ASP A 123 10.99 13.47 -27.43
CA ASP A 123 11.22 12.01 -27.41
C ASP A 123 11.25 11.55 -25.94
N TRP A 124 10.40 10.59 -25.58
CA TRP A 124 10.50 9.88 -24.30
C TRP A 124 10.73 8.39 -24.53
N GLU A 125 11.92 7.95 -24.11
CA GLU A 125 12.31 6.55 -24.01
C GLU A 125 11.54 5.88 -22.87
N ASN A 126 10.56 5.03 -23.21
CA ASN A 126 10.06 3.99 -22.31
C ASN A 126 9.77 2.71 -23.13
N GLU A 127 10.79 2.27 -23.87
CA GLU A 127 10.85 0.91 -24.38
C GLU A 127 11.30 -0.02 -23.25
N ALA A 128 10.37 -0.78 -22.66
CA ALA A 128 10.74 -1.98 -21.93
C ALA A 128 11.31 -3.02 -22.92
N GLY A 129 12.64 -3.00 -23.07
CA GLY A 129 13.47 -4.12 -23.55
C GLY A 129 13.14 -4.70 -24.93
N LYS A 130 13.40 -3.97 -26.02
CA LYS A 130 13.59 -4.61 -27.33
C LYS A 130 14.99 -5.23 -27.42
N VAL A 131 15.06 -6.53 -27.65
CA VAL A 131 16.19 -7.14 -28.36
C VAL A 131 16.20 -6.54 -29.77
N PRO A 132 17.30 -5.94 -30.25
CA PRO A 132 17.34 -5.35 -31.59
C PRO A 132 17.26 -6.48 -32.62
N VAL A 133 16.16 -6.53 -33.36
CA VAL A 133 16.10 -7.29 -34.61
C VAL A 133 16.34 -6.28 -35.72
N ASP A 134 17.55 -6.31 -36.29
CA ASP A 134 17.95 -5.48 -37.42
C ASP A 134 16.93 -5.57 -38.57
N GLY A 135 16.45 -4.41 -39.03
CA GLY A 135 15.88 -4.26 -40.39
C GLY A 135 14.40 -3.90 -40.52
N PHE A 136 13.70 -3.45 -39.48
CA PHE A 136 12.32 -2.97 -39.60
C PHE A 136 12.18 -1.52 -39.10
N ASP A 137 12.32 -0.57 -40.02
CA ASP A 137 11.87 0.81 -39.87
C ASP A 137 10.35 0.84 -40.07
N TRP A 138 9.58 0.76 -38.97
CA TRP A 138 8.15 0.99 -38.97
C TRP A 138 7.78 1.94 -37.83
N ASP A 139 7.99 3.21 -38.10
CA ASP A 139 7.29 4.33 -37.48
C ASP A 139 5.79 4.24 -37.90
N PRO A 140 4.84 3.87 -37.01
CA PRO A 140 3.42 3.93 -37.32
C PRO A 140 3.02 5.41 -37.39
N ARG A 141 3.21 6.03 -38.56
CA ARG A 141 2.78 7.40 -38.83
C ARG A 141 1.26 7.48 -38.84
N LEU A 142 0.67 7.61 -37.66
CA LEU A 142 -0.63 8.24 -37.46
C LEU A 142 -0.53 9.67 -37.97
N THR A 143 -0.93 9.89 -39.21
CA THR A 143 -0.90 11.23 -39.81
C THR A 143 -2.32 11.75 -39.92
N ALA A 144 -2.66 12.63 -38.97
CA ALA A 144 -3.75 13.61 -38.90
C ALA A 144 -5.16 13.14 -39.32
N ILE A 145 -6.25 13.64 -38.73
CA ILE A 145 -6.97 14.79 -39.28
C ILE A 145 -8.24 15.05 -38.44
N ASN A 146 -8.53 16.35 -38.31
CA ASN A 146 -9.69 17.05 -37.76
C ASN A 146 -9.91 17.01 -36.23
N SER A 147 -9.94 18.21 -35.63
CA SER A 147 -10.44 18.55 -34.30
C SER A 147 -11.87 18.08 -33.97
N ASP A 148 -12.59 17.55 -34.96
CA ASP A 148 -13.98 17.08 -34.85
C ASP A 148 -14.12 15.55 -34.70
N TRP A 149 -13.04 14.75 -34.59
CA TRP A 149 -13.22 13.30 -34.47
C TRP A 149 -13.78 12.89 -33.08
N GLN A 150 -14.80 12.03 -33.17
CA GLN A 150 -15.74 11.60 -32.14
C GLN A 150 -15.27 10.41 -31.28
N THR A 151 -13.96 10.17 -31.11
CA THR A 151 -13.48 9.15 -30.16
C THR A 151 -13.68 9.66 -28.73
N GLY A 152 -14.52 8.98 -27.95
CA GLY A 152 -14.97 9.50 -26.65
C GLY A 152 -15.94 10.70 -26.72
N ARG A 153 -16.45 11.05 -27.91
CA ARG A 153 -17.49 12.09 -28.14
C ARG A 153 -18.63 11.52 -28.99
N ALA A 154 -19.73 12.26 -29.15
CA ALA A 154 -20.90 11.83 -29.93
C ALA A 154 -21.43 10.41 -29.59
N GLY A 155 -21.38 10.04 -28.31
CA GLY A 155 -21.90 8.76 -27.80
C GLY A 155 -21.03 7.54 -28.06
N ASN A 156 -19.74 7.71 -28.39
CA ASN A 156 -18.76 6.62 -28.48
C ASN A 156 -17.94 6.51 -27.18
N ILE A 157 -17.46 5.32 -26.86
CA ILE A 157 -16.57 5.06 -25.72
C ILE A 157 -15.14 4.82 -26.22
N SER A 158 -14.19 5.50 -25.57
CA SER A 158 -12.74 5.38 -25.82
C SER A 158 -12.02 4.99 -24.53
N GLY A 159 -12.40 3.83 -23.97
CA GLY A 159 -11.93 3.29 -22.68
C GLY A 159 -12.27 1.80 -22.56
N ASP A 160 -11.78 1.13 -21.52
CA ASP A 160 -12.08 -0.29 -21.29
C ASP A 160 -13.58 -0.49 -20.96
N PRO A 161 -14.33 -1.32 -21.71
CA PRO A 161 -15.72 -1.62 -21.41
C PRO A 161 -15.93 -2.47 -20.14
N ASN A 162 -14.87 -2.98 -19.51
CA ASN A 162 -14.92 -3.70 -18.23
C ASN A 162 -15.95 -4.85 -18.21
N LEU A 163 -15.80 -5.79 -19.15
CA LEU A 163 -16.70 -6.94 -19.32
C LEU A 163 -16.33 -8.08 -18.35
N VAL A 164 -17.35 -8.82 -17.90
CA VAL A 164 -17.23 -10.11 -17.21
C VAL A 164 -18.01 -11.17 -17.99
N SER A 165 -17.50 -12.39 -18.06
CA SER A 165 -18.18 -13.51 -18.72
C SER A 165 -18.69 -14.50 -17.68
N LEU A 166 -20.00 -14.78 -17.67
CA LEU A 166 -20.60 -15.81 -16.81
C LEU A 166 -20.64 -17.16 -17.53
N PHE A 167 -20.56 -18.26 -16.77
CA PHE A 167 -20.82 -19.60 -17.28
C PHE A 167 -22.32 -19.93 -17.22
N PRO A 168 -22.92 -20.54 -18.25
CA PRO A 168 -22.39 -20.73 -19.59
C PRO A 168 -22.32 -19.39 -20.36
N PHE A 169 -21.28 -19.25 -21.20
CA PHE A 169 -20.84 -18.04 -21.89
C PHE A 169 -21.90 -16.94 -22.12
N ASN A 170 -21.95 -15.95 -21.21
CA ASN A 170 -22.82 -14.78 -21.29
C ASN A 170 -22.07 -13.51 -20.81
N PRO A 171 -21.51 -12.69 -21.73
CA PRO A 171 -20.78 -11.48 -21.38
C PRO A 171 -21.71 -10.38 -20.86
N ARG A 172 -21.33 -9.78 -19.73
CA ARG A 172 -22.05 -8.69 -19.04
C ARG A 172 -21.08 -7.56 -18.65
N LEU A 173 -21.56 -6.33 -18.50
CA LEU A 173 -20.76 -5.20 -18.00
C LEU A 173 -20.60 -5.31 -16.47
N ARG A 174 -19.41 -5.07 -15.92
CA ARG A 174 -19.23 -4.89 -14.47
C ARG A 174 -19.87 -3.57 -14.02
N ALA A 175 -20.27 -3.47 -12.75
CA ALA A 175 -20.94 -2.29 -12.19
C ALA A 175 -20.14 -0.97 -12.31
N THR A 176 -18.82 -1.04 -12.48
CA THR A 176 -17.95 0.12 -12.67
C THR A 176 -17.68 0.44 -14.15
N SER A 177 -18.36 -0.23 -15.08
CA SER A 177 -18.16 -0.03 -16.50
C SER A 177 -18.66 1.34 -16.96
N SER A 178 -17.83 2.01 -17.76
CA SER A 178 -18.20 3.24 -18.46
C SER A 178 -19.25 3.02 -19.57
N CYS A 179 -19.64 1.78 -19.85
CA CYS A 179 -20.66 1.42 -20.84
C CYS A 179 -22.08 1.37 -20.28
N ILE A 180 -22.25 1.43 -18.95
CA ILE A 180 -23.56 1.42 -18.29
C ILE A 180 -24.26 2.75 -18.53
N ASP A 181 -25.50 2.71 -19.00
CA ASP A 181 -26.35 3.88 -19.29
C ASP A 181 -25.68 4.94 -20.20
N ALA A 182 -24.61 4.56 -20.89
CA ALA A 182 -23.76 5.49 -21.64
C ALA A 182 -24.18 5.65 -23.10
N GLY A 183 -25.16 4.86 -23.54
CA GLY A 183 -25.58 4.79 -24.92
C GLY A 183 -26.72 5.71 -25.30
N GLN A 184 -26.96 5.81 -26.60
CA GLN A 184 -28.11 6.50 -27.18
C GLN A 184 -29.13 5.52 -27.74
N ASN A 185 -30.41 5.80 -27.53
CA ASN A 185 -31.51 4.96 -28.02
C ASN A 185 -31.68 4.99 -29.55
N TYR A 186 -31.02 5.93 -30.24
CA TYR A 186 -31.10 6.08 -31.69
C TYR A 186 -30.38 4.91 -32.41
N GLY A 187 -31.15 4.07 -33.11
CA GLY A 187 -30.63 2.93 -33.87
C GLY A 187 -30.29 1.70 -33.03
N ALA A 188 -30.47 1.77 -31.70
CA ALA A 188 -30.36 0.62 -30.82
C ALA A 188 -31.45 -0.41 -31.16
N LEU A 189 -31.12 -1.69 -31.10
CA LEU A 189 -32.11 -2.76 -31.24
C LEU A 189 -33.14 -2.64 -30.11
N THR A 190 -34.40 -3.01 -30.35
CA THR A 190 -35.43 -3.00 -29.29
C THR A 190 -35.25 -4.13 -28.29
N VAL A 191 -34.60 -5.22 -28.69
CA VAL A 191 -34.23 -6.37 -27.85
C VAL A 191 -32.80 -6.83 -28.16
N ASP A 192 -32.11 -7.42 -27.18
CA ASP A 192 -30.80 -8.04 -27.36
C ASP A 192 -30.91 -9.48 -27.91
N PHE A 193 -29.76 -10.16 -28.02
CA PHE A 193 -29.71 -11.55 -28.48
C PHE A 193 -30.28 -12.56 -27.46
N ASP A 194 -30.40 -12.18 -26.19
CA ASP A 194 -31.07 -12.96 -25.14
C ASP A 194 -32.60 -12.71 -25.13
N GLY A 195 -33.11 -11.81 -25.98
CA GLY A 195 -34.52 -11.43 -26.07
C GLY A 195 -34.97 -10.39 -25.05
N ASN A 196 -34.04 -9.79 -24.30
CA ASN A 196 -34.31 -8.76 -23.31
C ASN A 196 -34.42 -7.38 -23.95
N PRO A 197 -35.36 -6.51 -23.53
CA PRO A 197 -35.47 -5.15 -24.06
C PRO A 197 -34.18 -4.35 -23.82
N ARG A 198 -33.55 -3.80 -24.86
CA ARG A 198 -32.29 -3.02 -24.72
C ARG A 198 -32.46 -1.65 -24.08
N VAL A 199 -33.66 -1.08 -24.17
CA VAL A 199 -34.03 0.17 -23.52
C VAL A 199 -34.94 -0.22 -22.35
N ILE A 200 -34.35 -0.38 -21.18
CA ILE A 200 -35.04 -0.66 -19.91
C ILE A 200 -34.77 0.54 -19.00
N ASP A 201 -35.80 1.02 -18.30
CA ASP A 201 -35.64 2.00 -17.23
C ASP A 201 -34.92 1.31 -16.06
N GLY A 202 -33.79 1.89 -15.63
CA GLY A 202 -32.81 1.28 -14.73
C GLY A 202 -33.32 0.23 -13.74
N TYR A 203 -32.80 -0.99 -13.87
CA TYR A 203 -32.84 -2.02 -12.83
C TYR A 203 -31.42 -2.59 -12.72
N ARG A 204 -30.56 -2.13 -11.81
CA ARG A 204 -30.67 -2.51 -10.37
C ARG A 204 -30.01 -1.56 -9.35
N LEU A 205 -29.47 -0.41 -9.75
CA LEU A 205 -28.79 0.54 -8.83
C LEU A 205 -29.40 1.95 -8.76
N GLY A 206 -30.45 2.24 -9.53
CA GLY A 206 -31.17 3.53 -9.44
C GLY A 206 -30.36 4.74 -9.90
N LEU A 207 -29.37 4.56 -10.77
CA LEU A 207 -28.47 5.60 -11.26
C LEU A 207 -28.86 6.21 -12.63
N GLY A 208 -30.16 6.31 -12.95
CA GLY A 208 -30.69 7.32 -13.89
C GLY A 208 -30.59 7.10 -15.41
N ALA A 209 -31.58 7.72 -16.09
CA ALA A 209 -31.86 7.87 -17.53
C ALA A 209 -32.31 6.62 -18.33
N ASP A 210 -33.37 6.78 -19.14
CA ASP A 210 -33.93 5.75 -20.05
C ASP A 210 -33.00 5.53 -21.27
N THR A 211 -31.76 5.08 -21.06
CA THR A 211 -30.73 4.94 -22.11
C THR A 211 -30.16 3.52 -22.18
N VAL A 212 -29.74 3.09 -23.37
CA VAL A 212 -29.21 1.74 -23.61
C VAL A 212 -27.76 1.58 -23.13
N ASP A 213 -27.43 0.43 -22.55
CA ASP A 213 -26.05 0.01 -22.30
C ASP A 213 -25.27 -0.20 -23.60
N ILE A 214 -24.02 0.26 -23.66
CA ILE A 214 -23.18 0.05 -24.85
C ILE A 214 -22.59 -1.37 -24.82
N GLY A 215 -23.04 -2.20 -25.75
CA GLY A 215 -22.44 -3.51 -26.03
C GLY A 215 -23.15 -4.69 -25.36
N ALA A 216 -23.07 -4.79 -24.04
CA ALA A 216 -23.66 -5.86 -23.21
C ALA A 216 -24.53 -5.26 -22.09
N PHE A 217 -25.44 -6.03 -21.49
CA PHE A 217 -26.16 -5.59 -20.29
C PHE A 217 -25.24 -5.56 -19.07
N GLU A 218 -25.57 -4.71 -18.10
CA GLU A 218 -25.02 -4.84 -16.75
C GLU A 218 -25.16 -6.26 -16.20
N SER A 219 -24.12 -6.70 -15.51
CA SER A 219 -24.12 -7.99 -14.84
C SER A 219 -25.13 -7.95 -13.70
N PRO A 220 -26.05 -8.92 -13.56
CA PRO A 220 -26.91 -9.02 -12.38
C PRO A 220 -26.12 -9.36 -11.10
N TYR A 221 -24.80 -9.55 -11.24
CA TYR A 221 -23.85 -9.99 -10.24
C TYR A 221 -23.25 -8.80 -9.50
N ILE A 222 -23.65 -8.69 -8.24
CA ILE A 222 -23.10 -7.77 -7.26
C ILE A 222 -21.63 -8.12 -7.07
N ILE A 223 -20.69 -7.21 -7.33
CA ILE A 223 -19.26 -7.48 -7.06
C ILE A 223 -19.14 -8.04 -5.63
N PRO A 224 -18.52 -9.21 -5.44
CA PRO A 224 -18.57 -9.87 -4.15
C PRO A 224 -17.89 -8.99 -3.11
N GLU A 225 -18.62 -8.63 -2.06
CA GLU A 225 -18.06 -7.98 -0.88
C GLU A 225 -17.10 -8.92 -0.14
N ILE A 226 -17.23 -10.23 -0.34
CA ILE A 226 -16.37 -11.26 0.24
C ILE A 226 -16.03 -12.31 -0.82
N VAL A 227 -14.75 -12.59 -0.99
CA VAL A 227 -14.22 -13.72 -1.77
C VAL A 227 -13.49 -14.70 -0.86
N TYR A 228 -13.51 -15.98 -1.22
CA TYR A 228 -12.95 -17.08 -0.44
C TYR A 228 -11.79 -17.73 -1.20
N ILE A 229 -10.66 -17.91 -0.52
CA ILE A 229 -9.46 -18.52 -1.07
C ILE A 229 -9.20 -19.81 -0.33
N ASP A 230 -9.04 -20.91 -1.05
CA ASP A 230 -8.59 -22.20 -0.53
C ASP A 230 -7.82 -22.92 -1.63
N GLY A 231 -6.58 -23.33 -1.34
CA GLY A 231 -5.71 -24.01 -2.31
C GLY A 231 -6.31 -25.31 -2.88
N GLU A 232 -7.32 -25.88 -2.23
CA GLU A 232 -8.04 -27.08 -2.68
C GLU A 232 -9.29 -26.76 -3.52
N PHE A 233 -9.69 -25.49 -3.66
CA PHE A 233 -10.84 -25.13 -4.47
C PHE A 233 -10.59 -25.35 -5.96
N GLU A 234 -11.58 -25.94 -6.63
CA GLU A 234 -11.60 -26.15 -8.07
C GLU A 234 -13.03 -26.05 -8.64
N GLN A 235 -13.16 -26.14 -9.97
CA GLN A 235 -14.46 -26.06 -10.61
C GLN A 235 -15.40 -27.19 -10.16
N GLY A 236 -16.49 -26.82 -9.49
CA GLY A 236 -17.50 -27.78 -9.02
C GLY A 236 -17.24 -28.29 -7.60
N ASP A 237 -16.09 -27.96 -7.02
CA ASP A 237 -15.76 -28.22 -5.61
C ASP A 237 -15.15 -26.95 -4.99
N SER A 238 -16.03 -26.12 -4.43
CA SER A 238 -15.63 -24.84 -3.81
C SER A 238 -16.45 -24.57 -2.54
N ALA A 239 -16.73 -25.62 -1.75
CA ALA A 239 -17.45 -25.54 -0.48
C ALA A 239 -18.81 -24.78 -0.54
N GLY A 240 -19.51 -24.82 -1.68
CA GLY A 240 -20.79 -24.12 -1.88
C GLY A 240 -20.66 -22.67 -2.38
N HIS A 241 -19.44 -22.17 -2.56
CA HIS A 241 -19.12 -20.94 -3.29
C HIS A 241 -19.07 -21.19 -4.81
N ILE A 242 -18.91 -20.11 -5.55
CA ILE A 242 -18.96 -20.09 -7.02
C ILE A 242 -17.54 -19.87 -7.53
N TRP A 243 -16.94 -20.94 -8.04
CA TRP A 243 -15.62 -20.94 -8.64
C TRP A 243 -15.47 -19.85 -9.71
N GLY A 244 -14.38 -19.08 -9.63
CA GLY A 244 -14.10 -17.98 -10.56
C GLY A 244 -14.93 -16.71 -10.31
N TYR A 245 -15.75 -16.68 -9.26
CA TYR A 245 -16.51 -15.50 -8.85
C TYR A 245 -16.33 -15.12 -7.39
N ASN A 246 -16.60 -16.01 -6.44
CA ASN A 246 -16.31 -15.73 -5.03
C ASN A 246 -15.50 -16.85 -4.38
N ALA A 247 -14.97 -17.76 -5.19
CA ALA A 247 -14.03 -18.80 -4.77
C ALA A 247 -12.87 -18.95 -5.75
N PHE A 248 -11.65 -19.03 -5.21
CA PHE A 248 -10.39 -19.14 -5.94
C PHE A 248 -9.39 -20.04 -5.20
N SER A 249 -8.45 -20.63 -5.95
CA SER A 249 -7.30 -21.37 -5.39
C SER A 249 -6.16 -20.46 -4.96
N ASP A 250 -6.05 -19.28 -5.56
CA ASP A 250 -4.95 -18.34 -5.38
C ASP A 250 -5.47 -16.97 -4.94
N ILE A 251 -4.66 -16.25 -4.16
CA ILE A 251 -5.07 -14.97 -3.53
C ILE A 251 -5.27 -13.85 -4.57
N GLN A 252 -4.37 -13.73 -5.56
CA GLN A 252 -4.41 -12.61 -6.52
C GLN A 252 -5.71 -12.55 -7.33
N PRO A 253 -6.23 -13.64 -7.92
CA PRO A 253 -7.55 -13.62 -8.56
C PRO A 253 -8.69 -13.14 -7.65
N GLY A 254 -8.62 -13.41 -6.35
CA GLY A 254 -9.56 -12.89 -5.36
C GLY A 254 -9.43 -11.38 -5.16
N ILE A 255 -8.21 -10.87 -5.02
CA ILE A 255 -7.91 -9.42 -4.95
C ILE A 255 -8.44 -8.71 -6.20
N ASP A 256 -8.22 -9.28 -7.38
CA ASP A 256 -8.62 -8.68 -8.65
C ASP A 256 -10.14 -8.51 -8.76
N LEU A 257 -10.91 -9.43 -8.16
CA LEU A 257 -12.35 -9.48 -8.31
C LEU A 257 -13.17 -8.89 -7.14
N VAL A 258 -12.66 -8.94 -5.91
CA VAL A 258 -13.37 -8.42 -4.74
C VAL A 258 -13.73 -6.94 -4.91
N ALA A 259 -14.86 -6.54 -4.31
CA ALA A 259 -15.29 -5.14 -4.30
C ALA A 259 -14.28 -4.23 -3.60
N ASP A 260 -14.27 -2.95 -3.97
CA ASP A 260 -13.54 -1.92 -3.22
C ASP A 260 -14.09 -1.84 -1.78
N GLY A 261 -13.19 -1.91 -0.79
CA GLY A 261 -13.49 -2.08 0.62
C GLY A 261 -13.93 -3.50 1.03
N GLY A 262 -13.88 -4.49 0.13
CA GLY A 262 -14.31 -5.86 0.40
C GLY A 262 -13.28 -6.73 1.13
N ILE A 263 -13.60 -8.00 1.34
CA ILE A 263 -12.82 -8.96 2.14
C ILE A 263 -12.33 -10.12 1.28
N VAL A 264 -11.04 -10.40 1.34
CA VAL A 264 -10.42 -11.62 0.85
C VAL A 264 -10.19 -12.55 2.05
N SER A 265 -11.03 -13.59 2.18
CA SER A 265 -10.97 -14.58 3.26
C SER A 265 -10.13 -15.77 2.81
N VAL A 266 -9.04 -16.08 3.53
CA VAL A 266 -8.03 -17.05 3.09
C VAL A 266 -7.97 -18.24 4.05
N ALA A 267 -8.28 -19.43 3.56
CA ALA A 267 -8.17 -20.67 4.30
C ALA A 267 -6.72 -21.01 4.66
N ALA A 268 -6.53 -21.96 5.58
CA ALA A 268 -5.20 -22.50 5.89
C ALA A 268 -4.48 -23.01 4.63
N GLY A 269 -3.17 -22.77 4.53
CA GLY A 269 -2.40 -23.16 3.36
C GLY A 269 -1.16 -22.30 3.14
N GLU A 270 -0.36 -22.71 2.15
CA GLU A 270 0.76 -21.93 1.63
C GLU A 270 0.39 -21.37 0.27
N TYR A 271 0.42 -20.05 0.13
CA TYR A 271 0.09 -19.33 -1.10
C TYR A 271 1.36 -18.65 -1.62
N ASP A 272 1.73 -19.00 -2.85
CA ASP A 272 2.97 -18.58 -3.48
C ASP A 272 2.70 -17.64 -4.67
N GLY A 273 3.25 -16.44 -4.61
CA GLY A 273 3.12 -15.43 -5.65
C GLY A 273 3.23 -14.02 -5.09
N ALA A 274 3.79 -13.11 -5.89
CA ALA A 274 3.78 -11.69 -5.55
C ALA A 274 2.35 -11.15 -5.63
N LEU A 275 1.88 -10.53 -4.54
CA LEU A 275 0.55 -9.91 -4.48
C LEU A 275 0.64 -8.42 -4.79
N SER A 276 -0.28 -7.92 -5.62
CA SER A 276 -0.45 -6.50 -5.93
C SER A 276 -1.86 -6.06 -5.54
N ILE A 277 -1.94 -5.06 -4.65
CA ILE A 277 -3.20 -4.53 -4.12
C ILE A 277 -3.38 -3.09 -4.57
N ASP A 278 -4.30 -2.86 -5.51
CA ASP A 278 -4.54 -1.58 -6.19
C ASP A 278 -5.86 -0.89 -5.80
N LYS A 279 -6.54 -1.40 -4.76
CA LYS A 279 -7.81 -0.90 -4.23
C LYS A 279 -7.89 -1.11 -2.72
N ALA A 280 -8.80 -0.42 -2.03
CA ALA A 280 -9.01 -0.66 -0.61
C ALA A 280 -9.64 -2.05 -0.42
N LEU A 281 -9.17 -2.83 0.56
CA LEU A 281 -9.71 -4.15 0.90
C LEU A 281 -9.10 -4.66 2.21
N SER A 282 -9.67 -5.73 2.76
CA SER A 282 -9.10 -6.49 3.87
C SER A 282 -8.73 -7.90 3.42
N ILE A 283 -7.47 -8.31 3.58
CA ILE A 283 -7.03 -9.69 3.43
C ILE A 283 -6.90 -10.31 4.82
N LEU A 284 -7.62 -11.39 5.07
CA LEU A 284 -7.77 -11.98 6.40
C LEU A 284 -7.68 -13.50 6.32
N SER A 285 -6.86 -14.11 7.17
CA SER A 285 -6.83 -15.55 7.33
C SER A 285 -8.08 -16.03 8.08
N GLU A 286 -8.54 -17.23 7.76
CA GLU A 286 -9.58 -17.97 8.50
C GLU A 286 -8.98 -18.83 9.62
N SER A 287 -7.66 -19.06 9.61
CA SER A 287 -6.97 -20.02 10.48
C SER A 287 -5.73 -19.44 11.16
N GLY A 288 -5.58 -18.11 11.15
CA GLY A 288 -4.50 -17.41 11.83
C GLY A 288 -3.12 -17.53 11.16
N ALA A 289 -2.17 -16.77 11.72
CA ALA A 289 -0.83 -16.62 11.17
C ALA A 289 -0.02 -17.91 11.24
N GLU A 290 -0.37 -18.84 12.13
CA GLU A 290 0.27 -20.14 12.28
C GLU A 290 -0.05 -21.13 11.17
N ASN A 291 -1.19 -20.98 10.49
CA ASN A 291 -1.68 -21.93 9.49
C ASN A 291 -1.78 -21.36 8.07
N THR A 292 -1.63 -20.05 7.90
CA THR A 292 -1.73 -19.40 6.59
C THR A 292 -0.45 -18.64 6.27
N VAL A 293 0.24 -19.09 5.22
CA VAL A 293 1.54 -18.57 4.79
C VAL A 293 1.40 -17.90 3.43
N ILE A 294 1.93 -16.68 3.31
CA ILE A 294 2.11 -15.98 2.03
C ILE A 294 3.60 -15.87 1.76
N ARG A 295 4.03 -16.28 0.56
CA ARG A 295 5.42 -16.17 0.13
C ARG A 295 5.52 -15.80 -1.35
N ASN A 296 6.71 -15.38 -1.75
CA ASN A 296 7.04 -15.18 -3.15
C ASN A 296 8.35 -15.91 -3.48
N SER A 297 8.24 -17.14 -4.00
CA SER A 297 9.41 -17.94 -4.40
C SER A 297 9.91 -17.62 -5.81
N SER A 298 9.12 -16.89 -6.60
CA SER A 298 9.32 -16.71 -8.03
C SER A 298 10.17 -15.50 -8.42
N ASN A 299 10.25 -14.47 -7.56
CA ASN A 299 10.97 -13.24 -7.87
C ASN A 299 11.74 -12.72 -6.65
N ALA A 300 13.04 -13.02 -6.61
CA ALA A 300 13.96 -12.62 -5.53
C ALA A 300 14.11 -11.09 -5.35
N TYR A 301 13.59 -10.28 -6.28
CA TYR A 301 13.74 -8.82 -6.27
C TYR A 301 12.43 -8.06 -6.07
N ALA A 302 11.32 -8.74 -5.81
CA ALA A 302 10.02 -8.11 -5.58
C ALA A 302 9.50 -8.39 -4.17
N ALA A 303 8.77 -7.43 -3.62
CA ALA A 303 8.05 -7.63 -2.37
C ALA A 303 7.04 -8.78 -2.50
N THR A 304 6.81 -9.49 -1.39
CA THR A 304 5.77 -10.53 -1.35
C THR A 304 4.38 -9.90 -1.47
N VAL A 305 4.18 -8.74 -0.85
CA VAL A 305 2.97 -7.93 -1.01
C VAL A 305 3.33 -6.49 -1.36
N SER A 306 2.80 -6.00 -2.48
CA SER A 306 2.90 -4.61 -2.92
C SER A 306 1.55 -3.92 -2.76
N ILE A 307 1.50 -2.85 -1.96
CA ILE A 307 0.30 -2.05 -1.71
C ILE A 307 0.41 -0.75 -2.51
N LEU A 308 -0.51 -0.58 -3.44
CA LEU A 308 -0.58 0.56 -4.38
C LEU A 308 -1.75 1.52 -4.06
N ALA A 309 -2.67 1.14 -3.16
CA ALA A 309 -3.81 1.95 -2.75
C ALA A 309 -3.92 2.11 -1.23
N GLY A 310 -4.53 3.20 -0.78
CA GLY A 310 -4.89 3.40 0.62
C GLY A 310 -6.05 2.51 1.08
N GLY A 311 -6.32 2.49 2.38
CA GLY A 311 -7.44 1.76 2.97
C GLY A 311 -7.28 0.23 2.99
N VAL A 312 -6.06 -0.27 2.88
CA VAL A 312 -5.75 -1.71 2.87
C VAL A 312 -5.52 -2.22 4.29
N GLN A 313 -6.13 -3.36 4.61
CA GLN A 313 -5.87 -4.10 5.85
C GLN A 313 -5.30 -5.50 5.55
N ILE A 314 -4.18 -5.84 6.17
CA ILE A 314 -3.60 -7.18 6.15
C ILE A 314 -3.53 -7.69 7.58
N GLY A 315 -4.34 -8.71 7.86
CA GLY A 315 -4.44 -9.31 9.17
C GLY A 315 -5.41 -8.60 10.12
N ALA A 316 -5.82 -9.33 11.15
CA ALA A 316 -6.60 -8.88 12.30
C ALA A 316 -6.39 -9.89 13.45
N ALA A 317 -6.91 -9.61 14.65
CA ALA A 317 -6.85 -10.55 15.76
C ALA A 317 -7.35 -11.95 15.32
N GLU A 318 -6.51 -12.97 15.52
CA GLU A 318 -6.74 -14.38 15.11
C GLU A 318 -6.87 -14.61 13.59
N ARG A 319 -6.65 -13.57 12.76
CA ARG A 319 -6.86 -13.59 11.30
C ARG A 319 -5.66 -13.05 10.52
N GLY A 320 -4.46 -13.15 11.10
CA GLY A 320 -3.21 -12.74 10.46
C GLY A 320 -2.56 -13.83 9.62
N PHE A 321 -1.39 -13.50 9.06
CA PHE A 321 -0.61 -14.38 8.17
C PHE A 321 0.81 -14.55 8.68
N THR A 322 1.45 -15.69 8.36
CA THR A 322 2.91 -15.70 8.22
C THR A 322 3.26 -15.16 6.85
N ILE A 323 3.99 -14.04 6.79
CA ILE A 323 4.41 -13.39 5.55
C ILE A 323 5.93 -13.55 5.44
N LEU A 324 6.36 -14.28 4.41
CA LEU A 324 7.77 -14.53 4.13
C LEU A 324 8.26 -13.51 3.11
N GLY A 325 9.38 -12.85 3.41
CA GLY A 325 10.06 -11.95 2.46
C GLY A 325 11.30 -12.60 1.82
N PHE A 326 12.13 -11.78 1.18
CA PHE A 326 13.40 -12.23 0.62
C PHE A 326 14.42 -12.61 1.71
N GLU A 327 15.05 -13.79 1.57
CA GLU A 327 16.14 -14.29 2.44
C GLU A 327 17.54 -13.78 2.00
N GLY A 328 17.75 -12.45 1.97
CA GLY A 328 19.09 -11.88 1.75
C GLY A 328 19.41 -10.71 2.69
N ASP A 329 20.68 -10.28 2.65
CA ASP A 329 21.24 -9.34 3.63
C ASP A 329 20.47 -8.01 3.67
N ALA A 330 20.12 -7.57 4.89
CA ALA A 330 19.48 -6.29 5.16
C ALA A 330 20.38 -5.14 4.67
N GLY A 331 20.12 -4.61 3.48
CA GLY A 331 20.94 -3.54 2.89
C GLY A 331 20.67 -3.22 1.43
N GLU A 332 20.02 -4.11 0.67
CA GLU A 332 19.59 -3.80 -0.70
C GLU A 332 18.22 -3.10 -0.66
N THR A 333 18.22 -1.80 -0.96
CA THR A 333 17.01 -0.97 -1.05
C THR A 333 15.98 -1.60 -2.00
N GLY A 334 14.83 -2.05 -1.48
CA GLY A 334 13.68 -2.49 -2.28
C GLY A 334 13.08 -3.87 -1.93
N GLN A 335 13.67 -4.64 -1.02
CA GLN A 335 13.24 -6.01 -0.71
C GLN A 335 12.56 -6.11 0.67
N ALA A 336 11.26 -5.76 0.74
CA ALA A 336 10.46 -5.92 1.95
C ALA A 336 9.46 -7.08 1.81
N ALA A 337 9.03 -7.68 2.93
CA ALA A 337 7.92 -8.63 2.90
C ALA A 337 6.62 -7.91 2.46
N VAL A 338 6.37 -6.72 3.00
CA VAL A 338 5.28 -5.82 2.58
C VAL A 338 5.85 -4.46 2.22
N GLN A 339 5.60 -4.01 1.00
CA GLN A 339 6.01 -2.71 0.49
C GLN A 339 4.79 -1.84 0.18
N ILE A 340 4.84 -0.58 0.61
CA ILE A 340 3.80 0.41 0.39
C ILE A 340 4.35 1.47 -0.57
N SER A 341 3.61 1.76 -1.63
CA SER A 341 4.00 2.78 -2.63
C SER A 341 3.82 4.21 -2.10
N GLU A 342 4.45 5.17 -2.76
CA GLU A 342 4.25 6.61 -2.50
C GLU A 342 2.82 7.09 -2.79
N GLU A 343 2.01 6.31 -3.50
CA GLU A 343 0.64 6.65 -3.88
C GLU A 343 -0.39 6.17 -2.84
N ALA A 344 -0.03 5.17 -2.02
CA ALA A 344 -0.88 4.53 -1.03
C ALA A 344 -0.86 5.31 0.30
N ASN A 345 -1.46 6.50 0.33
CA ASN A 345 -1.13 7.50 1.36
C ASN A 345 -1.96 7.50 2.65
N GLU A 346 -3.01 6.69 2.83
CA GLU A 346 -3.82 6.74 4.06
C GLU A 346 -4.51 5.42 4.40
N GLY A 347 -4.78 5.18 5.69
CA GLY A 347 -5.67 4.11 6.15
C GLY A 347 -5.12 2.69 6.06
N ILE A 348 -3.80 2.52 5.93
CA ILE A 348 -3.16 1.20 5.82
C ILE A 348 -2.93 0.61 7.21
N ARG A 349 -3.33 -0.66 7.38
CA ARG A 349 -3.10 -1.45 8.59
C ARG A 349 -2.48 -2.80 8.23
N ILE A 350 -1.31 -3.07 8.77
CA ILE A 350 -0.61 -4.35 8.64
C ILE A 350 -0.37 -4.82 10.06
N ASN A 351 -1.30 -5.58 10.63
CA ASN A 351 -1.26 -5.97 12.04
C ASN A 351 -1.67 -7.44 12.26
N TYR A 352 -1.27 -8.01 13.39
CA TYR A 352 -1.52 -9.41 13.76
C TYR A 352 -0.82 -10.46 12.89
N ASN A 353 0.22 -10.08 12.15
CA ASN A 353 0.97 -10.97 11.27
C ASN A 353 2.27 -11.46 11.92
N ARG A 354 2.86 -12.50 11.33
CA ARG A 354 4.21 -13.00 11.63
C ARG A 354 5.11 -12.73 10.43
N PHE A 355 6.14 -11.95 10.64
CA PHE A 355 7.23 -11.80 9.69
C PHE A 355 8.31 -12.83 10.04
N ASN A 356 8.61 -13.71 9.09
CA ASN A 356 9.66 -14.72 9.22
C ASN A 356 10.54 -14.66 7.98
N GLY A 357 11.87 -14.60 8.15
CA GLY A 357 12.82 -14.56 7.03
C GLY A 357 12.79 -13.29 6.17
N SER A 358 13.13 -12.12 6.71
CA SER A 358 13.36 -10.92 5.88
C SER A 358 14.29 -9.91 6.56
N GLY A 359 15.18 -9.30 5.77
CA GLY A 359 15.95 -8.14 6.23
C GLY A 359 15.04 -6.96 6.58
N MET A 360 13.98 -6.73 5.80
CA MET A 360 12.95 -5.70 6.04
C MET A 360 11.54 -6.31 5.98
N ALA A 361 10.78 -6.21 7.07
CA ALA A 361 9.40 -6.65 7.16
C ALA A 361 8.45 -5.70 6.43
N ILE A 362 8.46 -4.42 6.82
CA ILE A 362 7.56 -3.40 6.28
C ILE A 362 8.40 -2.22 5.78
N SER A 363 8.22 -1.88 4.51
CA SER A 363 8.80 -0.68 3.89
C SER A 363 7.70 0.26 3.44
N ASN A 364 7.58 1.38 4.13
CA ASN A 364 6.68 2.48 3.78
C ASN A 364 7.43 3.54 2.99
N LEU A 365 7.17 3.60 1.67
CA LEU A 365 7.72 4.67 0.81
C LEU A 365 6.84 5.94 0.87
N GLY A 366 5.62 5.84 1.41
CA GLY A 366 4.72 6.97 1.59
C GLY A 366 5.11 7.89 2.75
N SER A 367 4.49 9.07 2.78
CA SER A 367 4.75 10.08 3.82
C SER A 367 3.89 9.92 5.08
N SER A 368 2.78 9.17 4.99
CA SER A 368 1.86 8.99 6.11
C SER A 368 2.25 7.79 6.95
N GLU A 369 2.17 7.93 8.27
CA GLU A 369 2.39 6.82 9.19
C GLU A 369 1.30 5.75 9.03
N LEU A 370 1.71 4.49 8.87
CA LEU A 370 0.81 3.33 8.83
C LEU A 370 0.76 2.58 10.17
N ASP A 371 -0.34 1.88 10.43
CA ASP A 371 -0.48 0.99 11.58
C ASP A 371 0.22 -0.34 11.28
N GLY A 372 1.42 -0.52 11.84
CA GLY A 372 2.22 -1.73 11.82
C GLY A 372 2.23 -2.46 13.16
N THR A 373 1.26 -2.19 14.04
CA THR A 373 1.26 -2.71 15.41
C THR A 373 0.89 -4.19 15.45
N LYS A 374 1.12 -4.83 16.60
CA LYS A 374 0.75 -6.20 16.92
C LYS A 374 1.23 -7.21 15.88
N ASN A 375 2.44 -7.05 15.36
CA ASN A 375 3.09 -8.07 14.54
C ASN A 375 4.18 -8.78 15.33
N TRP A 376 4.51 -10.02 14.95
CA TRP A 376 5.73 -10.70 15.35
C TRP A 376 6.82 -10.44 14.31
N PHE A 377 7.95 -9.85 14.71
CA PHE A 377 9.05 -9.50 13.81
C PHE A 377 10.19 -10.54 13.80
N GLY A 378 9.89 -11.79 14.15
CA GLY A 378 10.86 -12.89 14.19
C GLY A 378 11.56 -13.06 15.53
N VAL A 379 11.57 -12.03 16.40
CA VAL A 379 12.24 -12.05 17.71
C VAL A 379 11.49 -11.23 18.78
N GLU A 380 11.77 -11.55 20.05
CA GLU A 380 11.11 -11.00 21.25
C GLU A 380 11.21 -9.48 21.39
N TYR A 381 12.35 -8.90 21.00
CA TYR A 381 12.62 -7.46 21.11
C TYR A 381 12.12 -6.64 19.91
N GLY A 382 11.35 -7.27 19.02
CA GLY A 382 10.67 -6.56 17.94
C GLY A 382 11.59 -6.17 16.79
N PRO A 383 11.14 -5.25 15.92
CA PRO A 383 11.82 -4.95 14.67
C PRO A 383 13.07 -4.12 14.90
N THR A 384 14.07 -4.31 14.04
CA THR A 384 15.23 -3.41 13.97
C THR A 384 14.77 -2.05 13.44
N HIS A 385 14.94 -0.98 14.24
CA HIS A 385 14.64 0.40 13.87
C HIS A 385 15.44 1.37 14.75
N SER A 386 15.72 2.59 14.26
CA SER A 386 16.49 3.58 15.02
C SER A 386 15.81 3.99 16.35
N SER A 387 14.48 3.98 16.39
CA SER A 387 13.69 4.24 17.60
C SER A 387 13.49 3.01 18.50
N ASN A 388 13.94 1.82 18.09
CA ASN A 388 13.95 0.59 18.89
C ASN A 388 15.38 0.05 19.05
N PRO A 389 16.21 0.62 19.95
CA PRO A 389 17.63 0.26 20.05
C PRO A 389 17.91 -1.20 20.42
N GLU A 390 16.96 -1.87 21.08
CA GLU A 390 17.04 -3.30 21.44
C GLU A 390 16.50 -4.23 20.34
N GLY A 391 15.85 -3.64 19.33
CA GLY A 391 15.25 -4.34 18.20
C GLY A 391 16.28 -5.09 17.37
N SER A 392 16.07 -6.40 17.22
CA SER A 392 16.95 -7.28 16.45
C SER A 392 16.21 -8.15 15.43
N GLY A 393 14.91 -7.94 15.27
CA GLY A 393 14.05 -8.63 14.33
C GLY A 393 14.08 -8.02 12.93
N ALA A 394 13.20 -8.53 12.07
CA ALA A 394 12.99 -8.01 10.73
C ALA A 394 12.75 -6.49 10.77
N ALA A 395 13.50 -5.73 9.98
CA ALA A 395 13.51 -4.27 10.08
C ALA A 395 12.20 -3.64 9.59
N VAL A 396 11.94 -2.43 10.05
CA VAL A 396 10.88 -1.57 9.50
C VAL A 396 11.50 -0.25 9.05
N SER A 397 10.89 0.41 8.06
CA SER A 397 11.26 1.78 7.69
C SER A 397 10.70 2.82 8.66
N ASP A 398 11.08 4.07 8.46
CA ASP A 398 10.37 5.22 9.04
C ASP A 398 8.88 5.22 8.62
N ASN A 399 8.05 5.99 9.35
CA ASN A 399 6.59 6.09 9.15
C ASN A 399 5.83 4.75 9.29
N VAL A 400 6.33 3.85 10.13
CA VAL A 400 5.63 2.62 10.53
C VAL A 400 5.45 2.65 12.04
N ASN A 401 4.21 2.74 12.52
CA ASN A 401 3.94 2.55 13.94
C ASN A 401 3.94 1.04 14.24
N PHE A 402 5.05 0.52 14.75
CA PHE A 402 5.21 -0.91 15.03
C PHE A 402 4.96 -1.28 16.51
N SER A 403 4.50 -0.35 17.34
CA SER A 403 4.34 -0.57 18.78
C SER A 403 2.87 -0.52 19.24
N PRO A 404 2.37 -1.53 19.98
CA PRO A 404 3.10 -2.72 20.46
C PRO A 404 3.45 -3.70 19.34
N TRP A 405 4.37 -4.63 19.59
CA TRP A 405 4.59 -5.84 18.80
C TRP A 405 4.33 -7.09 19.65
N TYR A 406 4.22 -8.27 19.07
CA TYR A 406 4.17 -9.51 19.84
C TYR A 406 5.57 -9.92 20.28
N ALA A 407 5.76 -10.30 21.54
CA ALA A 407 7.03 -10.80 22.10
C ALA A 407 7.24 -12.30 21.85
N ASN A 408 6.23 -13.02 21.35
CA ASN A 408 6.35 -14.42 21.03
C ASN A 408 5.72 -14.78 19.68
N SER A 409 6.23 -15.85 19.08
CA SER A 409 5.78 -16.32 17.78
C SER A 409 4.38 -16.91 17.79
N ILE A 410 3.76 -17.17 18.96
CA ILE A 410 2.37 -17.64 19.06
C ILE A 410 1.34 -16.50 19.17
N LEU A 411 1.80 -15.23 19.15
CA LEU A 411 0.98 -14.02 19.18
C LEU A 411 0.10 -13.87 20.43
N THR A 412 0.65 -14.17 21.61
CA THR A 412 -0.12 -14.09 22.88
C THR A 412 0.39 -13.02 23.84
N GLU A 413 1.61 -12.53 23.67
CA GLU A 413 2.25 -11.57 24.57
C GLU A 413 2.68 -10.35 23.77
N LEU A 414 2.26 -9.16 24.21
CA LEU A 414 2.66 -7.90 23.57
C LEU A 414 3.87 -7.31 24.28
N ARG A 415 4.60 -6.47 23.54
CA ARG A 415 5.63 -5.55 24.03
C ARG A 415 5.41 -4.18 23.40
N TYR A 416 5.43 -3.11 24.19
CA TYR A 416 5.52 -1.74 23.69
C TYR A 416 6.99 -1.36 23.52
N LEU A 417 7.25 -0.35 22.69
CA LEU A 417 8.54 0.33 22.49
C LEU A 417 9.09 0.88 23.81
N SER A 418 8.27 0.86 24.86
CA SER A 418 8.59 1.23 26.22
C SER A 418 7.63 0.59 27.25
N GLU A 419 7.43 -0.74 27.25
CA GLU A 419 6.48 -1.41 28.17
C GLU A 419 6.75 -1.34 29.69
N LYS A 420 7.75 -0.54 30.08
CA LYS A 420 8.19 -0.41 31.46
C LYS A 420 8.10 1.06 31.95
N ASN A 421 7.97 2.05 31.04
CA ASN A 421 8.25 3.48 31.32
C ASN A 421 7.03 4.42 31.47
N GLN A 422 5.81 3.94 31.80
CA GLN A 422 4.70 4.86 32.10
C GLN A 422 3.96 4.63 33.42
N GLU A 423 4.20 3.52 34.11
CA GLU A 423 3.82 3.43 35.51
C GLU A 423 4.93 4.02 36.35
N THR A 424 4.60 5.04 37.12
CA THR A 424 5.49 5.64 38.10
C THR A 424 4.89 5.44 39.49
N THR A 425 5.75 5.37 40.49
CA THR A 425 5.34 5.57 41.87
C THR A 425 4.78 6.98 42.09
N THR A 426 4.20 7.21 43.27
CA THR A 426 3.70 8.52 43.70
C THR A 426 4.77 9.63 43.64
N LEU A 427 6.06 9.30 43.81
CA LEU A 427 7.16 10.28 43.68
C LEU A 427 7.75 10.38 42.26
N GLY A 428 7.14 9.70 41.29
CA GLY A 428 7.48 9.84 39.88
C GLY A 428 8.63 8.95 39.41
N THR A 429 9.03 7.95 40.21
CA THR A 429 10.05 6.96 39.81
C THR A 429 9.41 5.91 38.90
N PRO A 430 9.89 5.70 37.67
CA PRO A 430 9.37 4.67 36.79
C PRO A 430 9.52 3.28 37.42
N LEU A 431 8.46 2.46 37.41
CA LEU A 431 8.56 1.06 37.82
C LEU A 431 9.65 0.31 37.03
N ALA A 432 9.85 0.71 35.77
CA ALA A 432 10.99 0.25 34.98
C ALA A 432 12.33 0.38 35.64
N TRP A 433 12.53 1.54 36.24
CA TRP A 433 13.80 1.91 36.79
C TRP A 433 14.09 1.05 38.02
N PHE A 434 13.09 0.80 38.87
CA PHE A 434 13.22 -0.12 40.00
C PHE A 434 13.61 -1.54 39.57
N GLU A 435 12.86 -2.10 38.62
CA GLU A 435 13.13 -3.46 38.13
C GLU A 435 14.48 -3.56 37.39
N GLN A 436 14.91 -2.52 36.68
CA GLN A 436 16.24 -2.47 36.05
C GLN A 436 17.36 -2.57 37.10
N HIS A 437 17.15 -1.96 38.26
CA HIS A 437 18.08 -1.98 39.38
C HIS A 437 17.81 -3.16 40.33
N GLY A 438 16.95 -4.12 39.97
CA GLY A 438 16.67 -5.30 40.78
C GLY A 438 15.98 -4.99 42.13
N ILE A 439 15.42 -3.80 42.26
CA ILE A 439 14.63 -3.39 43.44
C ILE A 439 13.19 -3.76 43.13
N VAL A 440 12.67 -4.76 43.84
CA VAL A 440 11.32 -5.27 43.66
C VAL A 440 10.63 -5.39 45.01
N PRO A 441 9.33 -5.07 45.10
CA PRO A 441 8.58 -5.20 46.34
C PRO A 441 8.49 -6.68 46.76
N PRO A 442 8.37 -6.99 48.07
CA PRO A 442 8.18 -8.35 48.54
C PRO A 442 6.91 -8.98 47.95
N GLU A 443 6.93 -10.30 47.73
CA GLU A 443 5.76 -11.06 47.25
C GLU A 443 4.62 -11.01 48.29
N GLU A 444 3.71 -10.06 48.16
CA GLU A 444 2.49 -9.92 48.97
C GLU A 444 1.21 -9.97 48.12
N GLU A 445 0.05 -10.16 48.75
CA GLU A 445 -1.27 -10.23 48.08
C GLU A 445 -1.64 -8.90 47.36
N GLU A 446 -1.04 -7.77 47.79
CA GLU A 446 -1.11 -6.48 47.10
C GLU A 446 0.30 -5.87 46.94
N VAL A 447 0.72 -5.67 45.69
CA VAL A 447 2.04 -5.10 45.37
C VAL A 447 2.03 -3.59 45.59
N ASN A 448 2.88 -3.07 46.48
CA ASN A 448 3.00 -1.63 46.75
C ASN A 448 4.39 -1.09 46.35
N TRP A 449 4.49 -0.51 45.15
CA TRP A 449 5.73 0.08 44.64
C TRP A 449 6.11 1.41 45.30
N ASP A 450 5.15 2.13 45.90
CA ASP A 450 5.40 3.44 46.52
C ASP A 450 6.28 3.36 47.77
N GLU A 451 6.37 2.18 48.40
CA GLU A 451 7.26 1.98 49.55
C GLU A 451 8.73 1.98 49.13
N LEU A 452 9.04 1.44 47.95
CA LEU A 452 10.40 1.34 47.43
C LEU A 452 11.02 2.70 47.14
N ASP A 453 10.21 3.74 46.85
CA ASP A 453 10.72 5.10 46.71
C ASP A 453 11.54 5.52 47.93
N LEU A 454 11.02 5.24 49.13
CA LEU A 454 11.56 5.71 50.40
C LEU A 454 12.66 4.80 50.96
N GLU A 455 12.86 3.63 50.36
CA GLU A 455 13.95 2.74 50.72
C GLU A 455 15.30 3.29 50.29
N ASP A 456 16.31 2.98 51.08
CA ASP A 456 17.72 3.29 50.87
C ASP A 456 18.41 1.95 50.59
N SER A 457 18.41 1.55 49.32
CA SER A 457 18.69 0.17 48.91
C SER A 457 20.14 -0.25 49.11
N ASP A 458 21.09 0.68 49.03
CA ASP A 458 22.52 0.44 49.26
C ASP A 458 23.03 0.93 50.63
N GLY A 459 22.21 1.68 51.38
CA GLY A 459 22.50 2.12 52.75
C GLY A 459 23.38 3.36 52.84
N ASP A 460 23.47 4.17 51.78
CA ASP A 460 24.29 5.39 51.73
C ASP A 460 23.57 6.62 52.31
N GLY A 461 22.28 6.50 52.63
CA GLY A 461 21.43 7.55 53.19
C GLY A 461 20.62 8.33 52.16
N VAL A 462 20.66 7.95 50.88
CA VAL A 462 19.85 8.53 49.80
C VAL A 462 18.73 7.54 49.42
N PRO A 463 17.45 7.94 49.50
CA PRO A 463 16.37 7.05 49.09
C PRO A 463 16.27 6.92 47.56
N ASN A 464 15.81 5.77 47.10
CA ASN A 464 15.76 5.36 45.69
C ASN A 464 15.15 6.40 44.74
N TRP A 465 14.06 7.07 45.12
CA TRP A 465 13.44 8.09 44.24
C TRP A 465 14.37 9.29 43.99
N LYS A 466 15.21 9.64 44.97
CA LYS A 466 16.21 10.70 44.80
C LYS A 466 17.37 10.23 43.95
N GLU A 467 17.69 8.95 43.99
CA GLU A 467 18.72 8.36 43.16
C GLU A 467 18.31 8.30 41.70
N TYR A 468 17.06 7.91 41.43
CA TYR A 468 16.46 8.05 40.11
C TYR A 468 16.58 9.49 39.61
N LEU A 469 16.15 10.47 40.41
CA LEU A 469 16.24 11.87 40.03
C LEU A 469 17.70 12.29 39.83
N ALA A 470 18.60 11.92 40.71
CA ALA A 470 20.03 12.24 40.65
C ALA A 470 20.78 11.43 39.59
N GLY A 471 20.16 10.42 38.99
CA GLY A 471 20.78 9.50 38.05
C GLY A 471 21.90 8.65 38.67
N THR A 472 21.93 8.52 40.00
CA THR A 472 22.84 7.63 40.72
C THR A 472 22.36 6.18 40.66
N ASP A 473 23.23 5.25 41.07
CA ASP A 473 22.92 3.81 41.07
C ASP A 473 22.49 3.39 42.48
N PRO A 474 21.23 2.98 42.68
CA PRO A 474 20.69 2.67 44.00
C PRO A 474 21.20 1.37 44.63
N ASN A 475 22.12 0.67 43.96
CA ASN A 475 22.80 -0.51 44.50
C ASN A 475 24.28 -0.26 44.78
N ASP A 476 24.77 0.97 44.62
CA ASP A 476 26.18 1.32 44.78
C ASP A 476 26.35 2.58 45.63
N ALA A 477 26.66 2.38 46.91
CA ALA A 477 26.83 3.45 47.89
C ALA A 477 27.98 4.43 47.56
N GLU A 478 28.85 4.11 46.58
CA GLU A 478 29.86 5.02 46.05
C GLU A 478 29.32 5.94 44.93
N SER A 479 28.18 5.58 44.32
CA SER A 479 27.47 6.33 43.28
C SER A 479 26.66 7.49 43.88
N GLN A 480 27.33 8.60 44.18
CA GLN A 480 26.71 9.73 44.90
C GLN A 480 26.66 11.00 44.07
N LEU A 481 25.58 11.78 44.21
CA LEU A 481 25.56 13.17 43.75
C LEU A 481 26.36 14.05 44.72
N LYS A 482 27.65 14.26 44.43
CA LYS A 482 28.58 14.85 45.40
C LYS A 482 29.62 15.74 44.75
N ILE A 483 29.70 17.00 45.17
CA ILE A 483 30.80 17.89 44.79
C ILE A 483 32.11 17.35 45.37
N VAL A 484 33.08 17.09 44.51
CA VAL A 484 34.42 16.59 44.87
C VAL A 484 35.49 17.66 44.75
N THR A 485 35.31 18.61 43.83
CA THR A 485 36.27 19.70 43.60
C THR A 485 35.52 21.01 43.49
N ILE A 486 36.01 22.04 44.17
CA ILE A 486 35.66 23.44 43.91
C ILE A 486 36.92 24.29 43.95
N GLU A 487 37.22 24.91 42.83
CA GLU A 487 38.45 25.69 42.65
C GLU A 487 38.19 26.98 41.87
N TRP A 488 39.09 27.95 42.04
CA TRP A 488 39.09 29.15 41.22
C TRP A 488 39.97 28.92 39.99
N GLY A 489 39.35 28.78 38.83
CA GLY A 489 40.03 28.74 37.54
C GLY A 489 40.62 30.09 37.14
N THR A 490 41.31 30.10 36.01
CA THR A 490 41.92 31.33 35.46
C THR A 490 40.87 32.43 35.23
N GLY A 491 41.15 33.65 35.72
CA GLY A 491 40.24 34.79 35.57
C GLY A 491 39.06 34.85 36.56
N ASN A 492 39.19 34.25 37.75
CA ASN A 492 38.16 34.24 38.81
C ASN A 492 36.85 33.58 38.36
N LYS A 493 36.99 32.48 37.62
CA LYS A 493 35.88 31.64 37.14
C LYS A 493 35.83 30.39 37.99
N PRO A 494 34.73 30.12 38.73
CA PRO A 494 34.63 28.89 39.50
C PRO A 494 34.65 27.68 38.55
N TYR A 495 35.42 26.69 38.95
CA TYR A 495 35.45 25.34 38.40
C TYR A 495 34.92 24.38 39.47
N ILE A 496 33.94 23.56 39.11
CA ILE A 496 33.28 22.63 40.02
C ILE A 496 33.29 21.26 39.36
N GLU A 497 33.72 20.24 40.09
CA GLU A 497 33.56 18.84 39.72
C GLU A 497 32.66 18.16 40.75
N TRP A 498 31.78 17.30 40.26
CA TRP A 498 30.93 16.48 41.10
C TRP A 498 30.79 15.08 40.53
N LEU A 499 30.60 14.12 41.42
CA LEU A 499 30.11 12.80 41.07
C LEU A 499 28.60 12.87 40.83
N GLY A 500 28.13 12.10 39.86
CA GLY A 500 26.72 11.91 39.53
C GLY A 500 26.60 10.81 38.47
N GLY A 501 25.41 10.59 37.94
CA GLY A 501 25.24 9.55 36.92
C GLY A 501 24.14 9.81 35.91
N THR A 502 23.93 8.80 35.09
CA THR A 502 22.96 8.75 33.99
C THR A 502 21.94 7.63 34.20
N ASN A 503 21.93 7.00 35.36
CA ASN A 503 21.16 5.79 35.63
C ASN A 503 19.69 6.06 35.91
N GLY A 504 19.18 7.27 35.71
CA GLY A 504 17.80 7.65 36.04
C GLY A 504 17.27 8.77 35.14
N ALA A 505 16.62 9.78 35.72
CA ALA A 505 16.02 10.88 34.96
C ALA A 505 17.07 11.57 34.06
N ALA A 506 16.77 11.73 32.77
CA ALA A 506 17.68 12.33 31.80
C ALA A 506 17.68 13.88 31.81
N ILE A 507 17.31 14.51 32.94
CA ILE A 507 17.17 15.97 33.06
C ILE A 507 18.54 16.57 33.41
N PRO A 508 19.10 17.53 32.65
CA PRO A 508 20.42 18.10 32.92
C PRO A 508 20.58 18.66 34.34
N TYR A 509 21.79 18.59 34.91
CA TYR A 509 22.09 19.21 36.21
C TYR A 509 22.15 20.73 36.09
N ASP A 510 21.56 21.41 37.06
CA ASP A 510 21.69 22.86 37.20
C ASP A 510 22.80 23.20 38.20
N VAL A 511 23.66 24.14 37.82
CA VAL A 511 24.64 24.74 38.73
C VAL A 511 24.04 26.02 39.26
N GLU A 512 23.86 26.08 40.58
CA GLU A 512 23.25 27.21 41.25
C GLU A 512 24.23 27.88 42.22
N TYR A 513 24.12 29.20 42.32
CA TYR A 513 24.92 30.03 43.19
C TYR A 513 24.05 30.84 44.14
N SER A 514 24.51 31.03 45.38
CA SER A 514 23.91 31.95 46.33
C SER A 514 25.01 32.68 47.12
N PRO A 515 24.94 34.00 47.32
CA PRO A 515 25.90 34.73 48.15
C PRO A 515 25.75 34.43 49.65
N THR A 516 24.59 33.94 50.09
CA THR A 516 24.27 33.63 51.50
C THR A 516 23.59 32.27 51.63
N LEU A 517 23.76 31.58 52.76
CA LEU A 517 22.97 30.36 53.08
C LEU A 517 21.69 30.66 53.85
N ASN A 518 21.56 31.84 54.46
CA ASN A 518 20.38 32.19 55.26
C ASN A 518 20.08 33.71 55.24
N PRO A 519 18.98 34.16 54.59
CA PRO A 519 18.17 33.36 53.67
C PRO A 519 19.02 32.99 52.44
N ALA A 520 18.84 31.79 51.90
CA ALA A 520 19.46 31.41 50.64
C ALA A 520 18.68 32.04 49.47
N ASN A 521 19.40 32.55 48.47
CA ASN A 521 18.84 33.06 47.23
C ASN A 521 19.58 32.40 46.06
N TRP A 522 19.21 31.15 45.77
CA TRP A 522 19.83 30.34 44.73
C TRP A 522 19.43 30.85 43.34
N GLN A 523 20.44 31.10 42.51
CA GLN A 523 20.28 31.50 41.12
C GLN A 523 20.99 30.49 40.23
N LYS A 524 20.30 30.02 39.18
CA LYS A 524 20.91 29.19 38.14
C LYS A 524 21.98 30.00 37.40
N VAL A 525 23.22 29.53 37.47
CA VAL A 525 24.39 30.14 36.82
C VAL A 525 24.98 29.26 35.72
N GLY A 526 24.56 27.99 35.67
CA GLY A 526 24.96 27.05 34.63
C GLY A 526 24.03 25.85 34.55
N GLN A 527 24.24 25.05 33.52
CA GLN A 527 23.59 23.76 33.33
C GLN A 527 24.58 22.83 32.63
N ARG A 528 24.51 21.53 32.94
CA ARG A 528 25.31 20.50 32.30
C ARG A 528 24.46 19.27 32.01
N GLU A 529 24.56 18.79 30.77
CA GLU A 529 24.13 17.43 30.42
C GLU A 529 24.84 16.43 31.33
N ARG A 530 24.13 15.37 31.71
CA ARG A 530 24.66 14.38 32.63
C ARG A 530 25.70 13.51 31.94
N VAL A 531 26.81 13.28 32.61
CA VAL A 531 27.77 12.24 32.24
C VAL A 531 27.91 11.24 33.38
N HIS A 532 28.19 9.98 33.04
CA HIS A 532 28.46 8.94 34.02
C HIS A 532 29.78 9.22 34.74
N GLY A 533 29.77 9.20 36.08
CA GLY A 533 30.94 9.44 36.92
C GLY A 533 31.17 10.93 37.21
N THR A 534 32.35 11.45 36.87
CA THR A 534 32.72 12.84 37.19
C THR A 534 32.18 13.81 36.15
N ASN A 535 31.33 14.72 36.59
CA ASN A 535 30.78 15.83 35.84
C ASN A 535 31.55 17.11 36.20
N ASP A 536 31.68 18.05 35.25
CA ASP A 536 32.39 19.30 35.46
C ASP A 536 31.64 20.52 34.93
N TRP A 537 31.87 21.66 35.57
CA TRP A 537 31.41 22.95 35.09
C TRP A 537 32.44 24.04 35.36
N LEU A 538 32.82 24.73 34.30
CA LEU A 538 33.59 25.96 34.36
C LEU A 538 32.68 27.13 33.99
N SER A 539 32.61 28.14 34.86
CA SER A 539 31.79 29.32 34.58
C SER A 539 32.22 30.06 33.30
N ALA A 540 31.23 30.43 32.48
CA ALA A 540 31.46 31.28 31.31
C ALA A 540 31.92 32.69 31.72
N SER A 541 31.43 33.20 32.85
CA SER A 541 31.65 34.56 33.35
C SER A 541 32.52 34.58 34.59
N LYS A 542 33.30 35.66 34.77
CA LYS A 542 33.99 35.91 36.04
C LYS A 542 32.96 36.21 37.13
N PHE A 543 33.19 35.73 38.33
CA PHE A 543 32.43 36.14 39.50
C PHE A 543 33.15 37.32 40.14
N GLU A 544 32.46 38.45 40.33
CA GLU A 544 33.07 39.66 40.91
C GLU A 544 33.25 39.53 42.44
N GLU A 545 32.49 38.63 43.07
CA GLU A 545 32.57 38.34 44.49
C GLU A 545 33.46 37.11 44.73
N THR A 546 34.40 37.20 45.67
CA THR A 546 35.33 36.10 46.01
C THR A 546 34.74 35.10 47.01
N GLY A 547 33.42 35.16 47.26
CA GLY A 547 32.74 34.34 48.24
C GLY A 547 31.30 34.02 47.84
N GLY A 548 30.80 32.89 48.33
CA GLY A 548 29.45 32.43 48.10
C GLY A 548 29.38 30.91 48.14
N PHE A 549 28.20 30.38 47.87
CA PHE A 549 27.87 28.97 47.98
C PHE A 549 27.40 28.46 46.62
N PHE A 550 27.83 27.27 46.26
CA PHE A 550 27.38 26.57 45.07
C PHE A 550 26.66 25.30 45.47
N ARG A 551 25.66 24.92 44.66
CA ARG A 551 25.07 23.59 44.72
C ARG A 551 24.80 23.07 43.31
N ILE A 552 24.79 21.76 43.20
CA ILE A 552 24.29 21.06 42.02
C ILE A 552 22.84 20.70 42.31
N ALA A 553 21.93 21.15 41.46
CA ALA A 553 20.50 20.91 41.57
C ALA A 553 20.05 19.96 40.47
N VAL A 554 19.09 19.11 40.82
CA VAL A 554 18.40 18.22 39.89
C VAL A 554 17.01 18.81 39.65
N PRO A 555 16.72 19.34 38.45
CA PRO A 555 15.40 19.88 38.16
C PRO A 555 14.36 18.76 38.08
N LEU A 556 13.13 19.02 38.57
CA LEU A 556 11.99 18.16 38.32
C LEU A 556 11.40 18.47 36.95
N ALA A 557 10.91 17.46 36.23
CA ALA A 557 10.12 17.68 35.02
C ALA A 557 8.86 18.46 35.39
N THR A 558 8.71 19.67 34.85
CA THR A 558 7.43 20.38 34.92
C THR A 558 6.45 19.73 33.95
N ALA A 559 5.20 19.55 34.34
CA ALA A 559 4.13 18.86 33.58
C ALA A 559 3.75 19.46 32.20
N GLU A 560 4.59 20.32 31.62
CA GLU A 560 4.48 20.88 30.27
C GLU A 560 5.58 20.39 29.31
N GLN A 561 6.38 19.39 29.70
CA GLN A 561 7.26 18.63 28.81
C GLN A 561 6.78 17.17 28.77
#